data_AF-A0A2X0R3I5-F1
#
_entry.id   AF-A0A2X0R3I5-F1
#
_cell.length_a   1.000
_cell.length_b   1.000
_cell.length_c   1.000
_cell.angle_alpha   90.00
_cell.angle_beta   90.00
_cell.angle_gamma   90.00
#
_symmetry.space_group_name_H-M   'P 1'
#
loop_
_entity.id
_entity.type
_entity.pdbx_description
1 polymer ?
#
loop_
_entity_poly.entity_id
_entity_poly.type
_entity_poly.pdbx_seq_one_letter_code
_entity_poly.pdbx_strand_id
1 'polypeptide(L)'
;MKRGEKILFVIIALVVAGFMGRNLWRLNTIQEVDKGIPYFSTAPAALERAAMDVYREQNCKGCHSLWTVRDLIKFVPAPILDGIGSIRTEEWLYQYFSATKPQELLPSRLKKEYQMPSYAHLPEAQRRLLASYMASLKVQDWYLQETIKAEQEVLTGREYRP
;
A
#
# COMPACT_ATOMS: atom_id res chain seq x y z
N MET A 1 -55.18 -21.64 -18.20
CA MET A 1 -54.34 -20.42 -18.29
C MET A 1 -54.99 -19.41 -19.20
N LYS A 2 -55.27 -18.23 -18.66
CA LYS A 2 -55.81 -17.10 -19.42
C LYS A 2 -54.74 -16.61 -20.42
N ARG A 3 -55.14 -16.05 -21.56
CA ARG A 3 -54.18 -15.57 -22.60
C ARG A 3 -53.13 -14.60 -22.02
N GLY A 4 -53.49 -13.79 -21.03
CA GLY A 4 -52.56 -12.87 -20.36
C GLY A 4 -51.45 -13.55 -19.55
N GLU A 5 -51.72 -14.70 -18.93
CA GLU A 5 -50.72 -15.44 -18.14
C GLU A 5 -49.64 -16.04 -19.04
N LYS A 6 -50.03 -16.55 -20.22
CA LYS A 6 -49.08 -17.09 -21.22
C LYS A 6 -48.09 -16.03 -21.69
N ILE A 7 -48.57 -14.81 -21.92
CA ILE A 7 -47.74 -13.68 -22.37
C ILE A 7 -46.76 -13.28 -21.26
N LEU A 8 -47.22 -13.23 -20.01
CA LEU A 8 -46.38 -12.92 -18.86
C LEU A 8 -45.24 -13.94 -18.69
N PHE A 9 -45.54 -15.24 -18.79
CA PHE A 9 -44.51 -16.29 -18.69
C PHE A 9 -43.47 -16.22 -19.81
N VAL A 10 -43.88 -15.88 -21.04
CA VAL A 10 -42.95 -15.71 -22.16
C VAL A 10 -42.02 -14.51 -21.92
N ILE A 11 -42.55 -13.38 -21.44
CA ILE A 11 -41.74 -12.21 -21.12
C ILE A 11 -40.73 -12.53 -20.01
N ILE A 12 -41.17 -13.20 -18.94
CA ILE A 12 -40.30 -13.60 -17.83
C ILE A 12 -39.18 -14.52 -18.35
N ALA A 13 -39.52 -15.52 -19.17
CA ALA A 13 -38.53 -16.44 -19.73
C ALA A 13 -37.49 -15.72 -20.61
N LEU A 14 -37.91 -14.75 -21.43
CA LEU A 14 -37.01 -13.94 -22.25
C LEU A 14 -36.10 -13.05 -21.42
N VAL A 15 -36.62 -12.42 -20.36
CA VAL A 15 -35.82 -11.60 -19.44
C VAL A 15 -34.79 -12.46 -18.73
N VAL A 16 -35.19 -13.60 -18.17
CA VAL A 16 -34.27 -14.51 -17.47
C VAL A 16 -33.20 -15.05 -18.42
N ALA A 17 -33.58 -15.48 -19.63
CA ALA A 17 -32.63 -15.94 -20.64
C ALA A 17 -31.66 -14.82 -21.07
N GLY A 18 -32.16 -13.59 -21.23
CA GLY A 18 -31.34 -12.41 -21.55
C GLY A 18 -30.33 -12.08 -20.45
N PHE A 19 -30.75 -12.09 -19.18
CA PHE A 19 -29.86 -11.90 -18.04
C PHE A 19 -28.83 -13.03 -17.91
N MET A 20 -29.23 -14.29 -18.12
CA MET A 20 -28.30 -15.43 -18.11
C MET A 20 -27.28 -15.32 -19.24
N GLY A 21 -27.69 -15.01 -20.47
CA GLY A 21 -26.78 -14.81 -21.59
C GLY A 21 -25.79 -13.67 -21.36
N ARG A 22 -26.27 -12.54 -20.84
CA ARG A 22 -25.42 -11.40 -20.46
C ARG A 22 -24.43 -11.79 -19.36
N ASN A 23 -24.86 -12.54 -18.35
CA ASN A 23 -24.00 -12.92 -17.23
C ASN A 23 -22.93 -13.93 -17.67
N LEU A 24 -23.28 -14.92 -18.48
CA LEU A 24 -22.34 -15.89 -19.05
C LEU A 24 -21.29 -15.22 -19.94
N TRP A 25 -21.69 -14.26 -20.76
CA TRP A 25 -20.74 -13.48 -21.56
C TRP A 25 -19.80 -12.66 -20.67
N ARG A 26 -20.34 -12.01 -19.63
CA ARG A 26 -19.53 -11.24 -18.69
C ARG A 26 -18.52 -12.11 -17.94
N LEU A 27 -18.90 -13.32 -17.53
CA LEU A 27 -18.00 -14.26 -16.87
C LEU A 27 -16.86 -14.73 -17.80
N ASN A 28 -17.14 -14.92 -19.10
CA ASN A 28 -16.11 -15.29 -20.07
C ASN A 28 -15.20 -14.13 -20.50
N THR A 29 -15.65 -12.88 -20.37
CA THR A 29 -14.86 -11.69 -20.76
C THR A 29 -14.08 -11.06 -19.61
N ILE A 30 -14.50 -11.27 -18.36
CA ILE A 30 -13.82 -10.77 -17.16
C ILE A 30 -13.15 -11.95 -16.44
N GLN A 31 -12.16 -12.55 -17.09
CA GLN A 31 -11.15 -13.29 -16.36
C GLN A 31 -10.08 -12.27 -15.99
N GLU A 32 -10.31 -11.51 -14.90
CA GLU A 32 -9.24 -10.69 -14.31
C GLU A 32 -8.09 -11.65 -13.97
N VAL A 33 -6.99 -11.52 -14.70
CA VAL A 33 -5.78 -12.29 -14.41
C VAL A 33 -5.32 -11.87 -13.02
N ASP A 34 -5.40 -12.79 -12.05
CA ASP A 34 -4.85 -12.57 -10.72
C ASP A 34 -3.34 -12.30 -10.87
N LYS A 35 -2.95 -11.03 -10.70
CA LYS A 35 -1.57 -10.57 -10.83
C LYS A 35 -0.73 -10.89 -9.58
N GLY A 36 -1.32 -11.51 -8.56
CA GLY A 36 -0.66 -11.90 -7.32
C GLY A 36 -0.35 -10.73 -6.39
N ILE A 37 0.54 -10.99 -5.42
CA ILE A 37 0.96 -10.01 -4.41
C ILE A 37 1.95 -9.02 -5.02
N PRO A 38 1.69 -7.69 -4.98
CA PRO A 38 2.53 -6.71 -5.66
C PRO A 38 3.81 -6.35 -4.90
N TYR A 39 3.90 -6.66 -3.60
CA TYR A 39 5.02 -6.23 -2.74
C TYR A 39 6.03 -7.35 -2.52
N PHE A 40 7.32 -7.02 -2.57
CA PHE A 40 8.42 -7.95 -2.33
C PHE A 40 9.66 -7.22 -1.79
N SER A 41 10.63 -7.96 -1.26
CA SER A 41 11.90 -7.40 -0.81
C SER A 41 13.06 -8.04 -1.57
N THR A 42 14.05 -7.22 -1.90
CA THR A 42 15.33 -7.68 -2.46
C THR A 42 16.43 -7.78 -1.40
N ALA A 43 16.11 -7.61 -0.11
CA ALA A 43 17.11 -7.63 0.96
C ALA A 43 17.64 -9.05 1.18
N PRO A 44 18.96 -9.20 1.43
CA PRO A 44 19.49 -10.40 2.04
C PRO A 44 18.88 -10.61 3.44
N ALA A 45 18.63 -11.86 3.82
CA ALA A 45 18.00 -12.20 5.11
C ALA A 45 18.77 -11.65 6.34
N ALA A 46 20.09 -11.44 6.23
CA ALA A 46 20.89 -10.84 7.30
C ALA A 46 20.59 -9.34 7.47
N LEU A 47 20.43 -8.61 6.35
CA LEU A 47 20.06 -7.19 6.36
C LEU A 47 18.66 -7.02 6.93
N GLU A 48 17.70 -7.82 6.48
CA GLU A 48 16.33 -7.79 6.98
C GLU A 48 16.28 -7.99 8.50
N ARG A 49 16.95 -9.04 9.02
CA ARG A 49 16.97 -9.30 10.46
C ARG A 49 17.52 -8.11 11.26
N ALA A 50 18.67 -7.58 10.87
CA ALA A 50 19.32 -6.46 11.56
C ALA A 50 18.48 -5.17 11.48
N ALA A 51 17.88 -4.87 10.32
CA ALA A 51 17.02 -3.70 10.18
C ALA A 51 15.70 -3.85 10.94
N MET A 52 15.16 -5.07 11.02
CA MET A 52 13.93 -5.36 11.77
C MET A 52 14.12 -5.26 13.29
N ASP A 53 15.34 -5.45 13.81
CA ASP A 53 15.66 -5.13 15.20
C ASP A 53 15.48 -3.63 15.46
N VAL A 54 16.10 -2.79 14.64
CA VAL A 54 15.97 -1.32 14.74
C VAL A 54 14.52 -0.88 14.54
N TYR A 55 13.82 -1.45 13.54
CA TYR A 55 12.40 -1.16 13.28
C TYR A 55 11.51 -1.40 14.51
N ARG A 56 11.77 -2.47 15.26
CA ARG A 56 11.03 -2.79 16.49
C ARG A 56 11.43 -1.89 17.65
N GLU A 57 12.73 -1.66 17.85
CA GLU A 57 13.25 -0.77 18.90
C GLU A 57 12.71 0.65 18.77
N GLN A 58 12.60 1.15 17.54
CA GLN A 58 12.04 2.48 17.25
C GLN A 58 10.51 2.50 17.14
N ASN A 59 9.84 1.36 17.41
CA ASN A 59 8.39 1.20 17.37
C ASN A 59 7.75 1.71 16.06
N CYS A 60 8.40 1.47 14.92
CA CYS A 60 7.91 1.92 13.62
C CYS A 60 6.50 1.37 13.30
N LYS A 61 6.19 0.14 13.76
CA LYS A 61 4.87 -0.49 13.63
C LYS A 61 3.73 0.28 14.31
N GLY A 62 4.05 1.09 15.32
CA GLY A 62 3.05 1.90 16.02
C GLY A 62 2.38 2.95 15.13
N CYS A 63 3.04 3.33 14.03
CA CYS A 63 2.48 4.26 13.04
C CYS A 63 2.32 3.60 11.66
N HIS A 64 3.30 2.83 11.23
CA HIS A 64 3.37 2.28 9.88
C HIS A 64 2.94 0.81 9.80
N SER A 65 2.31 0.44 8.69
CA SER A 65 2.17 -0.96 8.29
C SER A 65 3.36 -1.41 7.45
N LEU A 66 3.78 -2.66 7.65
CA LEU A 66 4.78 -3.34 6.83
C LEU A 66 4.36 -4.81 6.66
N TRP A 67 4.48 -5.33 5.45
CA TRP A 67 3.95 -6.61 5.00
C TRP A 67 2.45 -6.77 5.26
N THR A 68 1.68 -5.69 5.05
CA THR A 68 0.26 -5.59 5.41
C THR A 68 -0.05 -5.79 6.91
N VAL A 69 0.98 -5.92 7.75
CA VAL A 69 0.85 -6.04 9.20
C VAL A 69 0.90 -4.66 9.82
N ARG A 70 -0.14 -4.31 10.58
CA ARG A 70 -0.25 -3.06 11.35
C ARG A 70 -0.53 -3.35 12.82
N ASP A 71 -0.37 -2.33 13.66
CA ASP A 71 -0.93 -2.35 15.01
C ASP A 71 -2.48 -2.42 14.92
N LEU A 72 -3.08 -3.33 15.70
CA LEU A 72 -4.53 -3.55 15.71
C LEU A 72 -5.25 -2.60 16.68
N ILE A 73 -4.52 -2.02 17.63
CA ILE A 73 -5.06 -1.17 18.69
C ILE A 73 -5.02 0.30 18.27
N LYS A 74 -3.98 0.71 17.51
CA LYS A 74 -3.79 2.09 17.05
C LYS A 74 -3.88 2.18 15.53
N PHE A 75 -4.90 2.89 15.04
CA PHE A 75 -5.00 3.23 13.63
C PHE A 75 -4.38 4.62 13.39
N VAL A 76 -3.11 4.63 13.02
CA VAL A 76 -2.44 5.84 12.53
C VAL A 76 -2.46 5.80 11.00
N PRO A 77 -2.99 6.84 10.33
CA PRO A 77 -2.99 6.88 8.88
C PRO A 77 -1.61 7.33 8.38
N ALA A 78 -0.54 6.59 8.70
CA ALA A 78 0.78 6.83 8.13
C ALA A 78 0.94 6.06 6.81
N PRO A 79 1.83 6.49 5.91
CA PRO A 79 2.08 5.75 4.67
C PRO A 79 2.51 4.32 4.95
N ILE A 80 2.05 3.38 4.11
CA ILE A 80 2.53 2.00 4.18
C ILE A 80 4.01 1.95 3.78
N LEU A 81 4.79 1.06 4.39
CA LEU A 81 6.20 0.89 4.03
C LEU A 81 6.40 -0.12 2.90
N ASP A 82 5.37 -0.88 2.57
CA ASP A 82 5.37 -1.83 1.47
C ASP A 82 5.65 -1.12 0.14
N GLY A 83 6.73 -1.51 -0.54
CA GLY A 83 7.14 -0.89 -1.79
C GLY A 83 7.76 0.50 -1.68
N ILE A 84 8.06 1.02 -0.47
CA ILE A 84 8.61 2.38 -0.29
C ILE A 84 9.92 2.59 -1.04
N GLY A 85 10.73 1.53 -1.18
CA GLY A 85 11.99 1.54 -1.93
C GLY A 85 11.82 1.62 -3.46
N SER A 86 10.60 1.45 -3.98
CA SER A 86 10.28 1.80 -5.37
C SER A 86 9.90 3.27 -5.53
N ILE A 87 9.58 3.98 -4.45
CA ILE A 87 9.22 5.40 -4.46
C ILE A 87 10.43 6.28 -4.09
N ARG A 88 11.25 5.83 -3.12
CA ARG A 88 12.39 6.57 -2.59
C ARG A 88 13.67 5.76 -2.73
N THR A 89 14.78 6.44 -3.06
CA THR A 89 16.09 5.81 -3.10
C THR A 89 16.66 5.61 -1.69
N GLU A 90 17.68 4.74 -1.58
CA GLU A 90 18.38 4.52 -0.32
C GLU A 90 19.01 5.80 0.22
N GLU A 91 19.58 6.63 -0.65
CA GLU A 91 20.20 7.90 -0.27
C GLU A 91 19.16 8.87 0.30
N TRP A 92 17.99 8.94 -0.34
CA TRP A 92 16.89 9.77 0.14
C TRP A 92 16.40 9.29 1.51
N LEU A 93 16.20 7.97 1.67
CA LEU A 93 15.77 7.37 2.93
C LEU A 93 16.79 7.59 4.05
N TYR A 94 18.09 7.45 3.75
CA TYR A 94 19.15 7.75 4.68
C TYR A 94 19.13 9.23 5.11
N GLN A 95 18.99 10.16 4.17
CA GLN A 95 18.85 11.59 4.48
C GLN A 95 17.63 11.85 5.35
N TYR A 96 16.50 11.22 5.04
CA TYR A 96 15.26 11.33 5.80
C TYR A 96 15.40 10.85 7.24
N PHE A 97 15.97 9.67 7.47
CA PHE A 97 16.24 9.15 8.82
C PHE A 97 17.32 9.93 9.55
N SER A 98 18.18 10.65 8.84
CA SER A 98 19.23 11.48 9.42
C SER A 98 18.78 12.91 9.73
N ALA A 99 17.58 13.30 9.30
CA ALA A 99 17.09 14.67 9.47
C ALA A 99 16.70 14.94 10.92
N THR A 100 17.16 16.06 11.46
CA THR A 100 16.71 16.59 12.76
C THR A 100 15.25 17.02 12.74
N LYS A 101 14.74 17.37 11.55
CA LYS A 101 13.33 17.70 11.29
C LYS A 101 12.86 17.02 10.00
N PRO A 102 12.43 15.75 10.05
CA PRO A 102 12.02 15.00 8.86
C PRO A 102 10.94 15.69 8.02
N GLN A 103 10.09 16.51 8.64
CA GLN A 103 8.97 17.20 8.01
C GLN A 103 9.41 18.32 7.05
N GLU A 104 10.66 18.79 7.15
CA GLU A 104 11.23 19.71 6.16
C GLU A 104 11.56 18.98 4.85
N LEU A 105 11.89 17.67 4.90
CA LEU A 105 12.15 16.83 3.74
C LEU A 105 10.88 16.18 3.17
N LEU A 106 9.99 15.73 4.06
CA LEU A 106 8.70 15.15 3.68
C LEU A 106 7.58 15.76 4.53
N PRO A 107 6.98 16.86 4.06
CA PRO A 107 5.83 17.46 4.71
C PRO A 107 4.68 16.47 4.79
N SER A 108 3.95 16.51 5.91
CA SER A 108 2.78 15.65 6.13
C SER A 108 1.68 16.45 6.81
N ARG A 109 0.44 16.21 6.40
CA ARG A 109 -0.75 16.77 7.05
C ARG A 109 -1.09 16.13 8.40
N LEU A 110 -0.37 15.07 8.78
CA LEU A 110 -0.65 14.33 10.02
C LEU A 110 -0.49 15.24 11.23
N LYS A 111 -1.24 14.93 12.30
CA LYS A 111 -1.09 15.63 13.58
C LYS A 111 0.34 15.42 14.10
N LYS A 112 0.84 16.37 14.88
CA LYS A 112 2.25 16.40 15.34
C LYS A 112 2.68 15.10 16.02
N GLU A 113 1.79 14.47 16.79
CA GLU A 113 2.04 13.20 17.48
C GLU A 113 2.17 11.98 16.54
N TYR A 114 1.73 12.10 15.29
CA TYR A 114 1.80 11.04 14.27
C TYR A 114 2.76 11.39 13.12
N GLN A 115 3.40 12.55 13.18
CA GLN A 115 4.46 12.92 12.26
C GLN A 115 5.71 12.10 12.58
N MET A 116 6.44 11.71 11.53
CA MET A 116 7.67 10.93 11.66
C MET A 116 8.66 11.61 12.64
N PRO A 117 9.08 10.96 13.73
CA PRO A 117 10.07 11.54 14.63
C PRO A 117 11.45 11.59 13.98
N SER A 118 12.34 12.42 14.51
CA SER A 118 13.73 12.45 14.08
C SER A 118 14.50 11.24 14.60
N TYR A 119 15.21 10.55 13.71
CA TYR A 119 16.15 9.49 14.04
C TYR A 119 17.62 9.93 13.93
N ALA A 120 17.88 11.24 13.82
CA ALA A 120 19.24 11.80 13.73
C ALA A 120 20.13 11.43 14.94
N HIS A 121 19.50 11.15 16.08
CA HIS A 121 20.16 10.72 17.31
C HIS A 121 20.62 9.26 17.28
N LEU A 122 20.12 8.44 16.35
CA LEU A 122 20.54 7.04 16.23
C LEU A 122 21.95 6.93 15.64
N PRO A 123 22.71 5.88 16.03
CA PRO A 123 23.98 5.56 15.40
C PRO A 123 23.85 5.51 13.87
N GLU A 124 24.86 6.02 13.16
CA GLU A 124 24.82 6.06 11.69
C GLU A 124 24.59 4.68 11.06
N ALA A 125 25.22 3.65 11.63
CA ALA A 125 25.04 2.28 11.19
C ALA A 125 23.55 1.85 11.21
N GLN A 126 22.80 2.23 12.25
CA GLN A 126 21.37 1.91 12.34
C GLN A 126 20.54 2.68 11.31
N ARG A 127 20.83 3.97 11.10
CA ARG A 127 20.16 4.77 10.07
C ARG A 127 20.41 4.20 8.67
N ARG A 128 21.63 3.75 8.38
CA ARG A 128 21.98 3.10 7.11
C ARG A 128 21.31 1.74 6.96
N LEU A 129 21.25 0.92 8.03
CA LEU A 129 20.52 -0.35 8.00
C LEU A 129 19.05 -0.16 7.66
N LEU A 130 18.38 0.79 8.31
CA LEU A 130 16.99 1.13 7.99
C LEU A 130 16.85 1.63 6.56
N ALA A 131 17.71 2.55 6.10
CA ALA A 131 17.64 3.08 4.75
C ALA A 131 17.78 1.97 3.69
N SER A 132 18.79 1.11 3.84
CA SER A 132 19.06 0.02 2.92
C SER A 132 17.92 -1.01 2.90
N TYR A 133 17.39 -1.37 4.07
CA TYR A 133 16.25 -2.29 4.12
C TYR A 133 14.99 -1.67 3.51
N MET A 134 14.64 -0.41 3.83
CA MET A 134 13.47 0.26 3.25
C MET A 134 13.61 0.43 1.73
N ALA A 135 14.82 0.71 1.24
CA ALA A 135 15.10 0.78 -0.19
C ALA A 135 14.96 -0.58 -0.90
N SER A 136 15.13 -1.68 -0.17
CA SER A 136 14.92 -3.03 -0.69
C SER A 136 13.45 -3.41 -0.85
N LEU A 137 12.53 -2.69 -0.18
CA LEU A 137 11.08 -2.95 -0.27
C LEU A 137 10.57 -2.44 -1.60
N LYS A 138 10.26 -3.35 -2.51
CA LYS A 138 9.83 -3.06 -3.88
C LYS A 138 8.37 -3.39 -4.10
N VAL A 139 7.83 -2.77 -5.13
CA VAL A 139 6.52 -3.08 -5.69
C VAL A 139 6.68 -3.45 -7.16
N GLN A 140 5.84 -4.37 -7.64
CA GLN A 140 5.71 -4.68 -9.06
C GLN A 140 5.32 -3.44 -9.85
N ASP A 141 5.86 -3.29 -11.06
CA ASP A 141 5.65 -2.10 -11.91
C ASP A 141 4.16 -1.81 -12.17
N TRP A 142 3.36 -2.86 -12.32
CA TRP A 142 1.91 -2.75 -12.56
C TRP A 142 1.11 -2.19 -11.38
N TYR A 143 1.71 -2.07 -10.19
CA TYR A 143 1.08 -1.55 -8.97
C TYR A 143 1.81 -0.33 -8.38
N LEU A 144 2.82 0.19 -9.09
CA LEU A 144 3.63 1.32 -8.61
C LEU A 144 2.79 2.59 -8.48
N GLN A 145 1.92 2.86 -9.45
CA GLN A 145 1.09 4.06 -9.45
C GLN A 145 0.09 4.08 -8.30
N GLU A 146 -0.51 2.93 -7.99
CA GLU A 146 -1.39 2.72 -6.85
C GLU A 146 -0.65 2.94 -5.54
N THR A 147 0.60 2.49 -5.44
CA THR A 147 1.43 2.68 -4.25
C THR A 147 1.82 4.15 -4.05
N ILE A 148 2.20 4.86 -5.12
CA ILE A 148 2.48 6.31 -5.09
C ILE A 148 1.22 7.09 -4.70
N LYS A 149 0.08 6.77 -5.32
CA LYS A 149 -1.22 7.36 -4.99
C LYS A 149 -1.53 7.22 -3.51
N ALA A 150 -1.42 6.01 -2.95
CA ALA A 150 -1.71 5.74 -1.56
C ALA A 150 -0.81 6.55 -0.60
N GLU A 151 0.49 6.67 -0.89
CA GLU A 151 1.42 7.50 -0.11
C GLU A 151 0.98 8.98 -0.14
N GLN A 152 0.72 9.52 -1.33
CA GLN A 152 0.39 10.93 -1.52
C GLN A 152 -0.94 11.33 -0.88
N GLU A 153 -1.97 10.51 -1.00
CA GLU A 153 -3.28 10.77 -0.38
C GLU A 153 -3.19 10.80 1.15
N VAL A 154 -2.35 9.92 1.72
CA VAL A 154 -2.07 9.94 3.15
C VAL A 154 -1.35 11.22 3.55
N LEU A 155 -0.25 11.56 2.88
CA LEU A 155 0.59 12.70 3.23
C LEU A 155 -0.09 14.05 3.02
N THR A 156 -0.91 14.19 1.98
CA THR A 156 -1.51 15.48 1.57
C THR A 156 -2.99 15.60 1.92
N GLY A 157 -3.70 14.47 2.05
CA GLY A 157 -5.15 14.45 2.26
C GLY A 157 -5.95 14.88 1.03
N ARG A 158 -5.30 15.00 -0.12
CA ARG A 158 -5.93 15.32 -1.41
C ARG A 158 -5.95 14.07 -2.25
N GLU A 159 -7.00 13.92 -3.05
CA GLU A 159 -7.08 12.88 -4.06
C GLU A 159 -5.92 13.01 -5.05
N TYR A 160 -5.24 11.89 -5.32
CA TYR A 160 -4.13 11.87 -6.27
C TYR A 160 -4.59 12.16 -7.69
N ARG A 161 -3.87 13.03 -8.40
CA ARG A 161 -4.06 13.29 -9.83
C ARG A 161 -2.73 12.96 -10.55
N PRO A 162 -2.72 11.95 -11.44
CA PRO A 162 -1.51 11.53 -12.16
C PRO A 162 -1.01 12.59 -13.13
#